data_AF-A0AAI9X7S9-F1
#
_entry.id   AF-A0AAI9X7S9-F1
#
_cell.length_a   1.000
_cell.length_b   1.000
_cell.length_c   1.000
_cell.angle_alpha   90.00
_cell.angle_beta   90.00
_cell.angle_gamma   90.00
#
_symmetry.space_group_name_H-M   'P 1'
#
loop_
_entity.id
_entity.type
_entity.pdbx_description
1 polymer ?
#
loop_
_entity_poly.entity_id
_entity_poly.type
_entity_poly.pdbx_seq_one_letter_code
_entity_poly.pdbx_strand_id
1 'polypeptide(L)'
;MTDKLPPPLLALFQPRPPLRYLPPSDRAPDDCQKSTISGVAQFLADAKAFADEVPYNATESWVQRKLREKTEKKEQLEKQIAEGLQSCTLNLLFTQSGQRSPSSR
;
A
#
# COMPACT_ATOMS: atom_id res chain seq x y z
N MET A 1 -31.63 -14.68 49.10
CA MET A 1 -30.65 -15.79 49.24
C MET A 1 -30.08 -15.92 50.66
N THR A 2 -30.18 -14.93 51.56
CA THR A 2 -29.68 -14.99 52.95
C THR A 2 -30.78 -15.05 54.04
N ASP A 3 -32.07 -15.06 53.65
CA ASP A 3 -33.22 -14.94 54.58
C ASP A 3 -33.48 -16.14 55.50
N LYS A 4 -32.81 -17.29 55.31
CA LYS A 4 -33.04 -18.52 56.10
C LYS A 4 -31.86 -18.88 57.02
N LEU A 5 -30.91 -17.95 57.20
CA LEU A 5 -29.75 -18.16 58.05
C LEU A 5 -30.11 -17.94 59.53
N PRO A 6 -29.47 -18.69 60.46
CA PRO A 6 -29.66 -18.48 61.89
C PRO A 6 -29.22 -17.06 62.31
N PRO A 7 -29.83 -16.49 63.37
CA PRO A 7 -29.62 -15.09 63.75
C PRO A 7 -28.15 -14.63 63.87
N PRO A 8 -27.20 -15.45 64.40
CA PRO A 8 -25.79 -15.07 64.46
C PRO A 8 -25.13 -14.88 63.08
N LEU A 9 -25.56 -15.64 62.07
CA LEU A 9 -25.04 -15.52 60.71
C LEU A 9 -25.73 -14.40 59.93
N LEU A 10 -27.00 -14.12 60.23
CA LEU A 10 -27.74 -12.99 59.65
C LEU A 10 -27.12 -11.65 60.04
N ALA A 11 -26.59 -11.53 61.26
CA ALA A 11 -25.91 -10.33 61.76
C ALA A 11 -24.68 -9.92 60.91
N LEU A 12 -24.04 -10.85 60.22
CA LEU A 12 -22.92 -10.56 59.32
C LEU A 12 -23.36 -9.85 58.03
N PHE A 13 -24.64 -9.92 57.69
CA PHE A 13 -25.23 -9.31 56.50
C PHE A 13 -26.03 -8.05 56.83
N GLN A 14 -25.78 -7.42 57.98
CA GLN A 14 -26.37 -6.13 58.30
C GLN A 14 -26.03 -5.11 57.21
N PRO A 15 -27.01 -4.28 56.78
CA PRO A 15 -26.75 -3.26 55.78
C PRO A 15 -25.71 -2.27 56.31
N ARG A 16 -24.87 -1.78 55.40
CA ARG A 16 -23.89 -0.75 55.75
C ARG A 16 -24.64 0.55 56.10
N PRO A 17 -24.09 1.38 57.01
CA PRO A 17 -24.62 2.71 57.23
C PRO A 17 -24.62 3.51 55.91
N PRO A 18 -25.56 4.45 55.73
CA PRO A 18 -25.65 5.24 54.51
C PRO A 18 -24.38 6.06 54.30
N LEU A 19 -23.88 6.05 53.07
CA LEU A 19 -22.70 6.81 52.70
C LEU A 19 -23.03 8.30 52.67
N ARG A 20 -22.09 9.14 53.13
CA ARG A 20 -22.19 10.60 52.94
C ARG A 20 -22.15 10.91 51.45
N TYR A 21 -23.15 11.66 50.98
CA TYR A 21 -23.17 12.15 49.60
C TYR A 21 -21.97 13.08 49.36
N LEU A 22 -21.28 12.85 48.24
CA LEU A 22 -20.29 13.75 47.68
C LEU A 22 -20.75 14.11 46.26
N PRO A 23 -20.62 15.38 45.85
CA PRO A 23 -20.95 15.76 44.49
C PRO A 23 -20.06 14.97 43.51
N PRO A 24 -20.60 14.49 42.38
CA PRO A 24 -19.80 13.89 41.32
C PRO A 24 -18.71 14.86 40.85
N SER A 25 -17.49 14.34 40.65
CA SER A 25 -16.38 15.13 40.10
C SER A 25 -16.53 15.40 38.61
N ASP A 26 -17.37 14.63 37.93
CA ASP A 26 -17.58 14.74 36.49
C ASP A 26 -18.59 15.85 36.16
N ARG A 27 -18.50 16.37 34.93
CA ARG A 27 -19.45 17.36 34.43
C ARG A 27 -20.74 16.68 34.02
N ALA A 28 -21.85 17.40 34.14
CA ALA A 28 -23.12 16.96 33.59
C ALA A 28 -22.99 16.75 32.06
N PRO A 29 -23.73 15.82 31.46
CA PRO A 29 -23.72 15.61 30.02
C PRO A 29 -24.13 16.88 29.24
N ASP A 30 -24.98 17.73 29.83
CA ASP A 30 -25.40 19.01 29.25
C ASP A 30 -24.26 20.06 29.23
N ASP A 31 -23.34 19.99 30.19
CA ASP A 31 -22.15 20.86 30.30
C ASP A 31 -20.93 20.29 29.56
N CYS A 32 -21.07 19.09 28.98
CA CYS A 32 -20.02 18.47 28.20
C CYS A 32 -19.85 19.22 26.86
N GLN A 33 -18.60 19.53 26.51
CA GLN A 33 -18.29 20.21 25.26
C GLN A 33 -18.69 19.31 24.07
N LYS A 34 -19.54 19.84 23.19
CA LYS A 34 -19.95 19.15 21.97
C LYS A 34 -18.76 19.03 21.01
N SER A 35 -18.75 17.98 20.21
CA SER A 35 -17.73 17.81 19.18
C SER A 35 -17.83 18.94 18.14
N THR A 36 -16.68 19.56 17.82
CA THR A 36 -16.57 20.62 16.80
C THR A 36 -16.47 20.05 15.37
N ILE A 37 -16.64 18.74 15.19
CA ILE A 37 -16.44 18.08 13.90
C ILE A 37 -17.61 18.43 12.98
N SER A 38 -17.33 19.18 11.91
CA SER A 38 -18.29 19.50 10.85
C SER A 38 -18.35 18.42 9.78
N GLY A 39 -19.37 18.49 8.92
CA GLY A 39 -19.45 17.63 7.74
C GLY A 39 -18.40 17.96 6.67
N VAL A 40 -18.16 17.02 5.76
CA VAL A 40 -17.16 17.14 4.67
C VAL A 40 -17.71 17.93 3.46
N ALA A 41 -19.01 18.25 3.45
CA ALA A 41 -19.69 18.87 2.31
C ALA A 41 -19.05 20.20 1.85
N GLN A 42 -18.43 20.95 2.77
CA GLN A 42 -17.76 22.21 2.45
C GLN A 42 -16.57 22.04 1.49
N PHE A 43 -15.88 20.89 1.53
CA PHE A 43 -14.69 20.63 0.72
C PHE A 43 -15.00 20.08 -0.68
N LEU A 44 -16.27 19.86 -1.01
CA LEU A 44 -16.67 19.30 -2.30
C LEU A 44 -16.41 20.25 -3.47
N ALA A 45 -16.45 21.57 -3.23
CA ALA A 45 -16.13 22.56 -4.25
C ALA A 45 -14.63 22.51 -4.59
N ASP A 46 -13.78 22.49 -3.56
CA ASP A 46 -12.33 22.44 -3.70
C ASP A 46 -11.86 21.15 -4.38
N ALA A 47 -12.50 20.03 -4.06
CA ALA A 47 -12.21 18.74 -4.69
C ALA A 47 -12.46 18.74 -6.20
N LYS A 48 -13.47 19.48 -6.68
CA LYS A 48 -13.75 19.63 -8.12
C LYS A 48 -12.70 20.48 -8.81
N ALA A 49 -12.31 21.60 -8.20
CA ALA A 49 -11.26 22.46 -8.72
C ALA A 49 -9.92 21.71 -8.83
N PHE A 50 -9.57 20.89 -7.82
CA PHE A 50 -8.36 20.08 -7.85
C PHE A 50 -8.34 19.05 -8.98
N ALA A 51 -9.48 18.43 -9.30
CA ALA A 51 -9.59 17.46 -10.39
C ALA A 51 -9.31 18.09 -11.76
N ASP A 52 -9.66 19.38 -11.94
CA ASP A 52 -9.42 20.12 -13.17
C ASP A 52 -7.97 20.63 -13.28
N GLU A 53 -7.37 21.08 -12.17
CA GLU A 53 -5.99 21.60 -12.14
C GLU A 53 -4.93 20.51 -12.31
N VAL A 54 -5.17 19.32 -11.73
CA VAL A 54 -4.22 18.22 -11.74
C VAL A 54 -4.84 17.00 -12.44
N PRO A 55 -4.67 16.86 -13.77
CA PRO A 55 -5.13 15.66 -14.44
C PRO A 55 -4.43 14.44 -13.86
N TYR A 56 -5.22 13.42 -13.54
CA TYR A 56 -4.72 12.18 -12.95
C TYR A 56 -3.76 11.49 -13.93
N ASN A 57 -2.46 11.53 -13.60
CA ASN A 57 -1.43 10.76 -14.27
C ASN A 57 -1.08 9.57 -13.37
N ALA A 58 -1.56 8.39 -13.74
CA ALA A 58 -1.23 7.17 -13.01
C ALA A 58 0.28 6.91 -13.12
N THR A 59 0.98 6.99 -11.99
CA THR A 59 2.38 6.54 -11.91
C THR A 59 2.46 5.06 -12.27
N GLU A 60 3.52 4.68 -12.98
CA GLU A 60 3.73 3.28 -13.34
C GLU A 60 3.76 2.39 -12.08
N SER A 61 2.92 1.35 -12.08
CA SER A 61 3.02 0.29 -11.09
C SER A 61 4.31 -0.50 -11.30
N TRP A 62 4.80 -1.15 -10.24
CA TRP A 62 5.99 -2.00 -10.33
C TRP A 62 5.88 -3.09 -11.43
N VAL A 63 4.68 -3.62 -11.65
CA VAL A 63 4.41 -4.61 -12.71
C VAL A 63 4.56 -3.99 -14.10
N GLN A 64 4.01 -2.80 -14.32
CA GLN A 64 4.15 -2.07 -15.59
C GLN A 64 5.62 -1.73 -15.87
N ARG A 65 6.35 -1.26 -14.86
CA ARG A 65 7.78 -0.98 -14.98
C ARG A 65 8.57 -2.24 -15.36
N LYS A 66 8.32 -3.36 -14.68
CA LYS A 66 8.98 -4.64 -14.96
C LYS A 66 8.68 -5.15 -16.38
N LEU A 67 7.46 -4.94 -16.87
CA LEU A 67 7.09 -5.28 -18.25
C LEU A 67 7.86 -4.42 -19.25
N ARG A 68 7.95 -3.11 -19.01
CA ARG A 68 8.74 -2.17 -19.83
C ARG A 68 10.20 -2.56 -19.92
N GLU A 69 10.83 -2.85 -18.77
CA GLU A 69 12.22 -3.32 -18.73
C GLU A 69 12.40 -4.64 -19.48
N LYS A 70 11.40 -5.54 -19.43
CA LYS A 70 11.44 -6.82 -20.14
C LYS A 70 11.32 -6.65 -21.65
N THR A 71 10.49 -5.71 -22.13
CA THR A 71 10.36 -5.43 -23.57
C THR A 71 11.62 -4.74 -24.10
N GLU A 72 12.13 -3.72 -23.40
CA GLU A 72 13.38 -3.03 -23.77
C GLU A 72 14.56 -3.99 -23.86
N LYS A 73 14.73 -4.90 -22.88
CA LYS A 73 15.79 -5.91 -22.89
C LYS A 73 15.66 -6.91 -24.05
N LYS A 74 14.43 -7.32 -24.39
CA LYS A 74 14.19 -8.22 -25.52
C LYS A 74 14.57 -7.56 -26.84
N GLU A 75 14.14 -6.32 -27.06
CA GLU A 75 14.47 -5.55 -28.26
C GLU A 75 15.98 -5.33 -28.40
N GLN A 76 16.67 -5.03 -27.28
CA GLN A 76 18.14 -4.90 -27.27
C GLN A 76 18.82 -6.22 -27.62
N LEU A 77 18.36 -7.34 -27.07
CA LEU A 77 18.90 -8.67 -27.35
C LEU A 77 18.70 -9.04 -28.83
N GLU A 78 17.51 -8.79 -29.37
CA GLU A 78 17.20 -9.04 -30.79
C GLU A 78 18.11 -8.23 -31.72
N LYS A 79 18.35 -6.94 -31.41
CA LYS A 79 19.30 -6.10 -32.15
C LYS A 79 20.72 -6.64 -32.09
N GLN A 80 21.22 -7.01 -30.90
CA GLN A 80 22.56 -7.57 -30.73
C GLN A 80 22.74 -8.90 -31.48
N ILE A 81 21.72 -9.78 -31.46
CA ILE A 81 21.75 -11.04 -32.21
C ILE A 81 21.80 -10.76 -33.71
N ALA A 82 20.98 -9.81 -34.21
CA ALA A 82 20.98 -9.45 -35.62
C ALA A 82 22.35 -8.90 -36.06
N GLU A 83 22.92 -7.95 -35.31
CA GLU A 83 24.26 -7.40 -35.56
C GLU A 83 25.34 -8.49 -35.50
N GLY A 84 25.27 -9.38 -34.52
CA GLY A 84 26.16 -10.53 -34.37
C GLY A 84 26.10 -11.47 -35.58
N LEU A 85 24.90 -11.82 -36.05
CA LEU A 85 24.70 -12.64 -37.24
C LEU A 85 25.28 -11.99 -38.49
N GLN A 86 25.07 -10.68 -38.70
CA GLN A 86 25.68 -9.97 -39.83
C GLN A 86 27.20 -9.94 -39.76
N SER A 87 27.78 -9.74 -38.57
CA SER A 87 29.24 -9.73 -38.39
C SER A 87 29.88 -11.10 -38.63
N CYS A 88 29.25 -12.19 -38.16
CA CYS A 88 29.75 -13.55 -38.32
C CYS A 88 29.67 -14.03 -39.77
N THR A 89 28.60 -13.69 -40.50
CA THR A 89 28.45 -14.08 -41.91
C THR A 89 29.48 -13.37 -42.79
N LEU A 90 29.74 -12.08 -42.55
CA LEU A 90 30.78 -11.33 -43.26
C LEU A 90 32.18 -11.92 -43.05
N ASN A 91 32.51 -12.25 -41.79
CA ASN A 91 33.80 -12.85 -41.46
C ASN A 91 33.96 -14.26 -42.04
N LEU A 92 32.90 -15.07 -42.07
CA LEU A 92 32.95 -16.41 -42.70
C LEU A 92 33.11 -16.34 -44.22
N LEU A 93 32.43 -15.41 -44.89
CA LEU A 93 32.59 -15.19 -46.34
C LEU A 93 34.01 -14.72 -46.67
N PHE A 94 34.58 -13.83 -45.86
CA PHE A 94 35.95 -13.38 -46.01
C PHE A 94 36.95 -14.54 -45.83
N THR A 95 36.74 -15.39 -44.82
CA THR A 95 37.61 -16.53 -44.52
C THR A 95 37.53 -17.63 -45.60
N GLN A 96 36.35 -17.86 -46.20
CA GLN A 96 36.19 -18.81 -47.30
C GLN A 96 36.78 -18.31 -48.63
N SER A 97 36.86 -16.99 -48.85
CA SER A 97 37.53 -16.43 -50.03
C SER A 97 39.06 -16.50 -49.98
N GLY A 98 39.65 -16.72 -48.80
CA GLY A 98 41.10 -16.80 -48.58
C GLY A 98 41.73 -18.20 -48.64
N GLN A 99 40.95 -19.28 -48.87
CA GLN A 99 41.44 -20.67 -48.78
C GLN A 99 41.19 -21.52 -50.05
N ARG A 100 41.00 -20.90 -51.23
CA ARG A 100 41.04 -21.63 -52.51
C ARG A 100 42.23 -21.17 -53.36
N SER A 101 43.36 -21.86 -53.22
CA SER A 101 44.20 -22.32 -54.34
C SER A 101 45.27 -23.30 -53.85
N PRO A 102 45.66 -24.28 -54.69
CA PRO A 102 45.91 -25.66 -54.25
C PRO A 102 47.38 -26.08 -54.34
N SER A 103 47.67 -27.18 -53.65
CA SER A 103 48.66 -28.21 -54.03
C SER A 103 49.07 -28.14 -55.51
N SER A 104 50.38 -28.05 -55.80
CA SER A 104 51.11 -29.03 -56.62
C SER A 104 52.54 -28.54 -56.96
N ARG A 105 53.46 -29.52 -56.95
CA ARG A 105 54.86 -29.55 -57.41
C ARG A 105 55.95 -29.14 -56.43
#